data_AF-A0A8J5I2C1-F1
#
_entry.id   AF-A0A8J5I2C1-F1
#
_cell.length_a   1.000
_cell.length_b   1.000
_cell.length_c   1.000
_cell.angle_alpha   90.00
_cell.angle_beta   90.00
_cell.angle_gamma   90.00
#
_symmetry.space_group_name_H-M   'P 1'
#
loop_
_entity.id
_entity.type
_entity.pdbx_description
1 polymer ?
#
loop_
_entity_poly.entity_id
_entity_poly.type
_entity_poly.pdbx_seq_one_letter_code
_entity_poly.pdbx_strand_id
1 'polypeptide(L)'
;IENRHLNQKRLLQADGTGFDAYKVDDEERSFIMNFKIDHWLNKGLLPKEVSVKLKIGKAGEAHKNFKYLQQYANKWDEVGQPAHVSLSYHQKKLEDIKYWVKNEFTPQGALNQLGLIGLHGKELRSHKNYPYYIKYMDMVRAKPLAG
;
A
#
# COMPACT_ATOMS: atom_id res chain seq x y z
N ILE A 1 -34.90 -11.37 -8.45
CA ILE A 1 -34.06 -10.22 -8.87
C ILE A 1 -32.62 -10.67 -8.68
N GLU A 2 -32.07 -11.30 -9.70
CA GLU A 2 -30.70 -11.83 -9.74
C GLU A 2 -29.68 -10.72 -9.99
N ASN A 3 -28.43 -11.00 -9.60
CA ASN A 3 -27.18 -10.32 -9.95
C ASN A 3 -26.81 -9.02 -9.22
N ARG A 4 -26.17 -9.15 -8.06
CA ARG A 4 -24.97 -8.34 -7.74
C ARG A 4 -23.84 -9.22 -7.19
N HIS A 5 -23.48 -10.28 -7.93
CA HIS A 5 -22.14 -10.84 -7.81
C HIS A 5 -21.15 -9.82 -8.37
N LEU A 6 -20.70 -8.90 -7.51
CA LEU A 6 -19.58 -8.00 -7.76
C LEU A 6 -18.34 -8.85 -8.05
N ASN A 7 -18.07 -9.06 -9.33
CA ASN A 7 -16.99 -9.88 -9.83
C ASN A 7 -15.65 -9.30 -9.34
N GLN A 8 -14.89 -10.07 -8.55
CA GLN A 8 -13.59 -9.67 -7.99
C GLN A 8 -12.63 -9.10 -9.04
N LYS A 9 -12.73 -9.52 -10.31
CA LYS A 9 -11.98 -8.94 -11.43
C LYS A 9 -12.26 -7.44 -11.66
N ARG A 10 -13.49 -6.96 -11.47
CA ARG A 10 -13.85 -5.54 -11.63
C ARG A 10 -13.29 -4.69 -10.47
N LEU A 11 -13.27 -5.24 -9.26
CA LEU A 11 -12.67 -4.61 -8.08
C LEU A 11 -11.14 -4.46 -8.23
N LEU A 12 -10.49 -5.46 -8.84
CA LEU A 12 -9.04 -5.46 -9.12
C LEU A 12 -8.63 -4.58 -10.32
N GLN A 13 -9.45 -4.49 -11.38
CA GLN A 13 -9.17 -3.60 -12.53
C GLN A 13 -9.18 -2.11 -12.15
N ALA A 14 -10.01 -1.73 -11.17
CA ALA A 14 -10.08 -0.35 -10.68
C ALA A 14 -8.82 0.11 -9.91
N ASP A 15 -7.84 -0.78 -9.69
CA ASP A 15 -6.54 -0.49 -9.05
C ASP A 15 -5.51 0.04 -10.07
N GLY A 16 -5.72 -0.20 -11.39
CA GLY A 16 -4.80 0.15 -12.48
C GLY A 16 -5.18 1.37 -13.32
N THR A 17 -6.46 1.65 -13.52
CA THR A 17 -6.94 2.76 -14.40
C THR A 17 -7.51 3.97 -13.66
N GLY A 18 -7.54 3.91 -12.34
CA GLY A 18 -8.20 4.91 -11.50
C GLY A 18 -9.71 4.69 -11.39
N PHE A 19 -10.30 5.16 -10.30
CA PHE A 19 -11.72 5.00 -10.02
C PHE A 19 -12.56 6.00 -10.83
N ASP A 20 -13.37 5.50 -11.77
CA ASP A 20 -14.38 6.27 -12.48
C ASP A 20 -15.64 6.41 -11.62
N ALA A 21 -15.57 7.32 -10.65
CA ALA A 21 -16.63 7.54 -9.67
C ALA A 21 -18.02 7.87 -10.26
N TYR A 22 -18.11 8.25 -11.53
CA TYR A 22 -19.34 8.71 -12.18
C TYR A 22 -20.25 7.59 -12.70
N LYS A 23 -19.88 6.31 -12.56
CA LYS A 23 -20.60 5.17 -13.16
C LYS A 23 -21.30 4.25 -12.16
N VAL A 24 -21.32 4.59 -10.86
CA VAL A 24 -21.93 3.76 -9.80
C VAL A 24 -22.75 4.63 -8.84
N ASP A 25 -23.80 4.05 -8.26
CA ASP A 25 -24.60 4.69 -7.21
C ASP A 25 -23.80 4.88 -5.90
N ASP A 26 -24.34 5.65 -4.96
CA ASP A 26 -23.59 6.03 -3.75
C ASP A 26 -23.36 4.84 -2.78
N GLU A 27 -24.25 3.84 -2.77
CA GLU A 27 -24.09 2.63 -1.96
C GLU A 27 -22.98 1.72 -2.52
N GLU A 28 -23.02 1.46 -3.83
CA GLU A 28 -22.00 0.69 -4.53
C GLU A 28 -20.64 1.39 -4.46
N ARG A 29 -20.62 2.73 -4.53
CA ARG A 29 -19.41 3.54 -4.30
C ARG A 29 -18.86 3.33 -2.89
N SER A 30 -19.70 3.37 -1.86
CA SER A 30 -19.27 3.18 -0.47
C SER A 30 -18.69 1.78 -0.25
N PHE A 31 -19.34 0.74 -0.78
CA PHE A 31 -18.87 -0.63 -0.71
C PHE A 31 -17.49 -0.80 -1.38
N ILE A 32 -17.33 -0.32 -2.61
CA ILE A 32 -16.05 -0.40 -3.35
C ILE A 32 -14.95 0.35 -2.61
N MET A 33 -15.27 1.51 -2.02
CA MET A 33 -14.30 2.31 -1.31
C MET A 33 -13.83 1.66 0.00
N ASN A 34 -14.72 1.02 0.76
CA ASN A 34 -14.34 0.24 1.94
C ASN A 34 -13.39 -0.91 1.57
N PHE A 35 -13.71 -1.67 0.53
CA PHE A 35 -12.82 -2.73 0.03
C PHE A 35 -11.44 -2.19 -0.36
N LYS A 36 -11.39 -1.05 -1.05
CA LYS A 36 -10.13 -0.41 -1.44
C LYS A 36 -9.33 0.09 -0.25
N ILE A 37 -9.98 0.69 0.74
CA ILE A 37 -9.34 1.14 1.98
C ILE A 37 -8.66 -0.05 2.67
N ASP A 38 -9.37 -1.17 2.85
CA ASP A 38 -8.81 -2.37 3.49
C ASP A 38 -7.65 -2.96 2.67
N HIS A 39 -7.79 -2.99 1.35
CA HIS A 39 -6.71 -3.43 0.45
C HIS A 39 -5.49 -2.50 0.49
N TRP A 40 -5.70 -1.20 0.56
CA TRP A 40 -4.62 -0.22 0.66
C TRP A 40 -3.94 -0.24 2.03
N LEU A 41 -4.69 -0.52 3.10
CA LEU A 41 -4.15 -0.78 4.45
C LEU A 41 -3.24 -2.02 4.40
N ASN A 42 -3.72 -3.11 3.81
CA ASN A 42 -2.93 -4.34 3.65
C ASN A 42 -1.66 -4.15 2.83
N LYS A 43 -1.67 -3.22 1.86
CA LYS A 43 -0.48 -2.84 1.07
C LYS A 43 0.44 -1.83 1.76
N GLY A 44 0.02 -1.26 2.89
CA GLY A 44 0.78 -0.23 3.61
C GLY A 44 0.96 1.06 2.81
N LEU A 45 -0.03 1.46 2.02
CA LEU A 45 0.02 2.71 1.25
C LEU A 45 -0.04 3.92 2.18
N LEU A 46 0.82 4.92 1.96
CA LEU A 46 0.76 6.14 2.76
C LEU A 46 -0.53 6.94 2.47
N PRO A 47 -1.06 7.72 3.43
CA PRO A 47 -2.19 8.61 3.18
C PRO A 47 -2.01 9.51 1.95
N LYS A 48 -0.78 9.95 1.66
CA LYS A 48 -0.47 10.73 0.45
C LYS A 48 -0.63 9.92 -0.84
N GLU A 49 -0.23 8.66 -0.86
CA GLU A 49 -0.40 7.75 -2.01
C GLU A 49 -1.87 7.41 -2.22
N VAL A 50 -2.62 7.21 -1.13
CA VAL A 50 -4.08 7.05 -1.15
C VAL A 50 -4.76 8.31 -1.69
N SER A 51 -4.32 9.50 -1.29
CA SER A 51 -4.84 10.77 -1.81
C SER A 51 -4.68 10.90 -3.34
N VAL A 52 -3.54 10.44 -3.87
CA VAL A 52 -3.30 10.36 -5.33
C VAL A 52 -4.25 9.36 -5.98
N LYS A 53 -4.43 8.16 -5.41
CA LYS A 53 -5.38 7.16 -5.92
C LYS A 53 -6.84 7.64 -5.88
N LEU A 54 -7.18 8.47 -4.90
CA LEU A 54 -8.49 9.11 -4.76
C LEU A 54 -8.69 10.32 -5.67
N LYS A 55 -7.65 10.73 -6.42
CA LYS A 55 -7.64 11.89 -7.32
C LYS A 55 -8.05 13.19 -6.62
N ILE A 56 -7.74 13.35 -5.32
CA ILE A 56 -8.11 14.54 -4.54
C ILE A 56 -7.38 15.80 -5.03
N GLY A 57 -6.10 15.64 -5.43
CA GLY A 57 -5.31 16.74 -5.97
C GLY A 57 -5.23 17.93 -5.00
N LYS A 58 -5.32 19.15 -5.55
CA LYS A 58 -5.30 20.41 -4.77
C LYS A 58 -6.63 20.74 -4.08
N ALA A 59 -7.71 20.02 -4.40
CA ALA A 59 -9.03 20.32 -3.85
C ALA A 59 -9.14 19.95 -2.35
N GLY A 60 -8.26 19.08 -1.85
CA GLY A 60 -8.14 18.78 -0.42
C GLY A 60 -9.49 18.40 0.21
N GLU A 61 -9.84 19.06 1.31
CA GLU A 61 -11.06 18.83 2.09
C GLU A 61 -12.34 19.09 1.29
N ALA A 62 -12.31 20.00 0.32
CA ALA A 62 -13.45 20.32 -0.52
C ALA A 62 -13.77 19.21 -1.55
N HIS A 63 -12.90 18.20 -1.68
CA HIS A 63 -13.11 17.12 -2.64
C HIS A 63 -14.06 16.05 -2.09
N LYS A 64 -15.03 15.61 -2.91
CA LYS A 64 -16.03 14.57 -2.52
C LYS A 64 -15.45 13.24 -2.02
N ASN A 65 -14.21 12.91 -2.41
CA ASN A 65 -13.52 11.70 -1.97
C ASN A 65 -12.70 11.90 -0.69
N PHE A 66 -12.60 13.12 -0.16
CA PHE A 66 -11.81 13.41 1.03
C PHE A 66 -12.27 12.60 2.25
N LYS A 67 -13.59 12.35 2.38
CA LYS A 67 -14.14 11.47 3.42
C LYS A 67 -13.51 10.07 3.44
N TYR A 68 -13.13 9.53 2.29
CA TYR A 68 -12.47 8.22 2.21
C TYR A 68 -10.99 8.30 2.59
N LEU A 69 -10.34 9.43 2.36
CA LEU A 69 -8.99 9.69 2.87
C LEU A 69 -9.00 9.81 4.40
N GLN A 70 -10.01 10.48 4.97
CA GLN A 70 -10.19 10.54 6.43
C GLN A 70 -10.49 9.15 7.02
N GLN A 71 -11.40 8.38 6.42
CA GLN A 71 -11.66 7.01 6.84
C GLN A 71 -10.41 6.13 6.77
N TYR A 72 -9.61 6.29 5.70
CA TYR A 72 -8.33 5.60 5.58
C TYR A 72 -7.39 5.99 6.71
N ALA A 73 -7.21 7.29 6.99
CA ALA A 73 -6.35 7.80 8.04
C ALA A 73 -6.80 7.34 9.43
N ASN A 74 -8.10 7.37 9.72
CA ASN A 74 -8.64 6.89 10.99
C ASN A 74 -8.40 5.40 11.17
N LYS A 75 -8.71 4.58 10.15
CA LYS A 75 -8.41 3.14 10.22
C LYS A 75 -6.92 2.91 10.37
N TRP A 76 -6.10 3.63 9.60
CA TRP A 76 -4.64 3.60 9.68
C TRP A 76 -4.17 3.87 11.13
N ASP A 77 -4.76 4.83 11.84
CA ASP A 77 -4.43 5.10 13.23
C ASP A 77 -5.01 4.05 14.21
N GLU A 78 -6.21 3.52 13.96
CA GLU A 78 -6.92 2.54 14.80
C GLU A 78 -6.32 1.12 14.75
N VAL A 79 -5.73 0.67 13.62
CA VAL A 79 -5.30 -0.74 13.49
C VAL A 79 -4.16 -1.16 14.41
N GLY A 80 -3.46 -0.25 15.12
CA GLY A 80 -2.58 -0.59 16.24
C GLY A 80 -1.67 -1.82 16.04
N GLN A 81 -1.05 -1.98 14.86
CA GLN A 81 -0.17 -3.12 14.54
C GLN A 81 1.21 -2.65 14.02
N PRO A 82 2.26 -3.51 14.08
CA PRO A 82 3.66 -3.08 14.22
C PRO A 82 4.24 -2.18 13.11
N ALA A 83 3.58 -2.07 11.96
CA ALA A 83 4.07 -1.35 10.78
C ALA A 83 4.01 0.19 10.86
N HIS A 84 3.54 0.78 11.97
CA HIS A 84 3.56 2.24 12.18
C HIS A 84 4.95 2.73 12.57
N VAL A 85 5.75 2.88 11.54
CA VAL A 85 6.95 3.67 11.58
C VAL A 85 6.61 5.07 11.04
N SER A 86 7.19 6.12 11.61
CA SER A 86 6.89 7.51 11.20
C SER A 86 7.06 7.69 9.68
N LEU A 87 6.43 8.73 9.10
CA LEU A 87 6.62 9.08 7.69
C LEU A 87 8.12 9.19 7.32
N SER A 88 8.91 9.79 8.21
CA SER A 88 10.36 9.90 8.06
C SER A 88 11.06 8.54 8.04
N TYR A 89 10.63 7.59 8.87
CA TYR A 89 11.18 6.24 8.86
C TYR A 89 10.81 5.50 7.57
N HIS A 90 9.55 5.57 7.12
CA HIS A 90 9.14 4.94 5.87
C HIS A 90 9.94 5.48 4.69
N GLN A 91 10.06 6.80 4.58
CA GLN A 91 10.82 7.45 3.51
C GLN A 91 12.30 7.01 3.54
N LYS A 92 12.91 7.00 4.73
CA LYS A 92 14.28 6.51 4.90
C LYS A 92 14.42 5.06 4.45
N LYS A 93 13.47 4.17 4.76
CA LYS A 93 13.50 2.77 4.31
C LYS A 93 13.35 2.63 2.80
N LEU A 94 12.53 3.46 2.16
CA LEU A 94 12.45 3.47 0.70
C LEU A 94 13.73 3.96 0.04
N GLU A 95 14.39 4.96 0.62
CA GLU A 95 15.71 5.44 0.16
C GLU A 95 16.78 4.37 0.32
N ASP A 96 16.81 3.69 1.47
CA ASP A 96 17.69 2.55 1.72
C ASP A 96 17.48 1.44 0.69
N ILE A 97 16.24 1.04 0.40
CA ILE A 97 15.94 0.01 -0.62
C ILE A 97 16.45 0.44 -2.00
N LYS A 98 16.19 1.68 -2.42
CA LYS A 98 16.67 2.18 -3.72
C LYS A 98 18.20 2.15 -3.80
N TYR A 99 18.86 2.57 -2.73
CA TYR A 99 20.31 2.50 -2.61
C TYR A 99 20.81 1.04 -2.68
N TRP A 100 20.18 0.12 -1.96
CA TRP A 100 20.54 -1.31 -1.96
C TRP A 100 20.39 -1.95 -3.34
N VAL A 101 19.29 -1.69 -4.05
CA VAL A 101 19.06 -2.20 -5.42
C VAL A 101 20.08 -1.64 -6.40
N LYS A 102 20.42 -0.35 -6.29
CA LYS A 102 21.42 0.30 -7.14
C LYS A 102 22.81 -0.31 -6.96
N ASN A 103 23.18 -0.64 -5.72
CA ASN A 103 24.51 -1.14 -5.37
C ASN A 103 24.55 -2.69 -5.24
N GLU A 104 23.54 -3.39 -5.75
CA GLU A 104 23.51 -4.86 -5.79
C GLU A 104 23.73 -5.52 -4.43
N PHE A 105 23.20 -4.86 -3.40
CA PHE A 105 23.22 -5.36 -2.03
C PHE A 105 22.57 -6.73 -1.98
N THR A 106 23.07 -7.65 -1.15
CA THR A 106 22.55 -9.02 -1.12
C THR A 106 21.22 -9.12 -0.35
N PRO A 107 20.35 -10.10 -0.65
CA PRO A 107 19.13 -10.34 0.11
C PRO A 107 19.39 -10.58 1.61
N GLN A 108 20.44 -11.32 1.94
CA GLN A 108 20.84 -11.54 3.34
C GLN A 108 21.32 -10.26 4.01
N GLY A 109 22.05 -9.39 3.28
CA GLY A 109 22.41 -8.06 3.75
C GLY A 109 21.19 -7.18 4.03
N ALA A 110 20.19 -7.21 3.14
CA ALA A 110 18.93 -6.48 3.34
C ALA A 110 18.13 -6.99 4.55
N LEU A 111 18.06 -8.32 4.77
CA LEU A 111 17.46 -8.89 5.99
C LEU A 111 18.14 -8.38 7.25
N ASN A 112 19.47 -8.34 7.26
CA ASN A 112 20.24 -7.86 8.39
C ASN A 112 19.98 -6.37 8.68
N GLN A 113 20.01 -5.52 7.65
CA GLN A 113 19.73 -4.08 7.79
C GLN A 113 18.29 -3.75 8.20
N LEU A 114 17.37 -4.67 7.94
CA LEU A 114 15.97 -4.57 8.36
C LEU A 114 15.73 -5.18 9.75
N GLY A 115 16.74 -5.78 10.37
CA GLY A 115 16.63 -6.45 11.68
C GLY A 115 15.75 -7.69 11.62
N LEU A 116 15.76 -8.41 10.50
CA LEU A 116 14.90 -9.58 10.25
C LEU A 116 15.63 -10.92 10.39
N ILE A 117 16.94 -10.90 10.63
CA ILE A 117 17.74 -12.12 10.81
C ILE A 117 17.26 -12.87 12.06
N GLY A 118 17.06 -14.18 11.93
CA GLY A 118 16.59 -15.04 13.02
C GLY A 118 15.08 -15.00 13.27
N LEU A 119 14.33 -14.12 12.59
CA LEU A 119 12.86 -14.13 12.67
C LEU A 119 12.28 -15.15 11.68
N HIS A 120 11.27 -15.90 12.12
CA HIS A 120 10.65 -16.94 11.30
C HIS A 120 9.12 -16.95 11.41
N GLY A 121 8.46 -17.62 10.46
CA GLY A 121 7.04 -17.94 10.54
C GLY A 121 6.13 -16.71 10.70
N LYS A 122 5.40 -16.66 11.82
CA LYS A 122 4.48 -15.54 12.12
C LYS A 122 5.24 -14.29 12.56
N GLU A 123 6.30 -14.45 13.33
CA GLU A 123 7.11 -13.35 13.86
C GLU A 123 7.74 -12.51 12.74
N LEU A 124 8.33 -13.17 11.75
CA LEU A 124 8.84 -12.50 10.55
C LEU A 124 7.74 -11.75 9.81
N ARG A 125 6.60 -12.41 9.56
CA ARG A 125 5.49 -11.84 8.78
C ARG A 125 4.79 -10.67 9.47
N SER A 126 4.82 -10.62 10.80
CA SER A 126 4.26 -9.52 11.60
C SER A 126 5.28 -8.42 11.89
N HIS A 127 6.56 -8.59 11.55
CA HIS A 127 7.58 -7.58 11.83
C HIS A 127 7.38 -6.34 10.93
N LYS A 128 7.50 -5.16 11.54
CA LYS A 128 7.29 -3.86 10.88
C LYS A 128 8.12 -3.62 9.63
N ASN A 129 9.30 -4.25 9.57
CA ASN A 129 10.22 -4.12 8.46
C ASN A 129 10.07 -5.17 7.36
N TYR A 130 9.23 -6.19 7.58
CA TYR A 130 9.04 -7.25 6.60
C TYR A 130 8.50 -6.77 5.24
N PRO A 131 7.53 -5.82 5.18
CA PRO A 131 7.08 -5.27 3.89
C PRO A 131 8.20 -4.60 3.07
N TYR A 132 9.18 -3.97 3.74
CA TYR A 132 10.32 -3.36 3.06
C TYR A 132 11.25 -4.40 2.44
N TYR A 133 11.41 -5.57 3.08
CA TYR A 133 12.17 -6.67 2.52
C TYR A 133 11.52 -7.23 1.25
N ILE A 134 10.20 -7.43 1.29
CA ILE A 134 9.43 -7.87 0.11
C ILE A 134 9.59 -6.86 -1.04
N LYS A 135 9.45 -5.56 -0.76
CA LYS A 135 9.62 -4.50 -1.75
C LYS A 135 11.02 -4.51 -2.38
N TYR A 136 12.06 -4.71 -1.57
CA TYR A 136 13.42 -4.86 -2.07
C TYR A 136 13.55 -6.07 -3.01
N MET A 137 13.03 -7.24 -2.64
CA MET A 137 13.08 -8.44 -3.47
C MET A 137 12.31 -8.28 -4.79
N ASP A 138 11.19 -7.56 -4.77
CA ASP A 138 10.42 -7.26 -5.99
C ASP A 138 11.21 -6.32 -6.93
N MET A 139 11.87 -5.30 -6.38
CA MET A 139 12.70 -4.38 -7.16
C MET A 139 13.94 -5.05 -7.76
N VAL A 140 14.58 -5.96 -7.01
CA VAL A 140 15.70 -6.76 -7.53
C VAL A 140 15.24 -7.64 -8.69
N ARG A 141 14.09 -8.31 -8.56
CA ARG A 141 13.52 -9.18 -9.61
C ARG A 141 13.08 -8.40 -10.86
N ALA A 142 12.64 -7.16 -10.69
CA ALA A 142 12.20 -6.30 -11.79
C ALA A 142 13.35 -5.58 -12.51
N LYS A 143 14.59 -5.64 -12.00
CA LYS A 143 15.77 -5.07 -12.68
C LYS A 143 16.03 -5.90 -13.94
N PRO A 144 16.01 -5.32 -15.16
CA PRO A 144 16.43 -6.04 -16.35
C PRO A 144 17.87 -6.50 -16.13
N LEU A 145 18.19 -7.74 -16.50
CA LEU A 145 19.58 -8.16 -16.65
C LEU A 145 20.20 -7.20 -17.67
N ALA A 146 21.01 -6.25 -17.21
CA ALA A 146 21.85 -5.47 -18.09
C ALA A 146 22.91 -6.43 -18.64
N GLY A 147 22.59 -7.05 -19.78
CA GLY A 147 23.54 -7.71 -20.66
C GLY A 147 24.15 -6.69 -21.61
#